data_AF-A0A845AE87-F1
#
_entry.id   AF-A0A845AE87-F1
#
_cell.length_a   1.000
_cell.length_b   1.000
_cell.length_c   1.000
_cell.angle_alpha   90.00
_cell.angle_beta   90.00
_cell.angle_gamma   90.00
#
_symmetry.space_group_name_H-M   'P 1'
#
loop_
_entity.id
_entity.type
_entity.pdbx_description
1 polymer ?
#
loop_
_entity_poly.entity_id
_entity_poly.type
_entity_poly.pdbx_seq_one_letter_code
_entity_poly.pdbx_strand_id
1 'polypeptide(L)' 'MHSSHVDALTIKHADIEARLHEEQARPARDDAMIRELKKRKLRIKEEIAGL' A
#
# COMPACT_ATOMS: atom_id res chain seq x y z
N MET A 1 -21.32 -13.20 -0.74
CA MET A 1 -19.95 -13.32 -1.28
C MET A 1 -19.29 -11.94 -1.35
N HIS A 2 -19.03 -11.31 -0.20
CA HIS A 2 -18.39 -9.98 -0.10
C HIS A 2 -16.86 -10.03 0.11
N SER A 3 -16.27 -11.24 0.21
CA SER A 3 -14.85 -11.42 0.55
C SER A 3 -13.92 -10.99 -0.58
N SER A 4 -14.27 -11.24 -1.86
CA SER A 4 -13.34 -11.07 -2.98
C SER A 4 -12.83 -9.63 -3.18
N HIS A 5 -13.65 -8.61 -2.90
CA HIS A 5 -13.23 -7.21 -3.00
C HIS A 5 -12.24 -6.84 -1.89
N VAL A 6 -12.55 -7.20 -0.64
CA VAL A 6 -11.68 -6.96 0.52
C VAL A 6 -10.39 -7.76 0.42
N ASP A 7 -10.45 -9.00 -0.07
CA ASP A 7 -9.29 -9.85 -0.33
C ASP A 7 -8.37 -9.21 -1.39
N ALA A 8 -8.94 -8.69 -2.48
CA ALA A 8 -8.19 -7.98 -3.51
C ALA A 8 -7.54 -6.68 -2.99
N LEU A 9 -8.23 -5.93 -2.13
CA LEU A 9 -7.67 -4.74 -1.48
C LEU A 9 -6.55 -5.10 -0.51
N THR A 10 -6.71 -6.20 0.24
CA THR A 10 -5.69 -6.69 1.19
C THR A 10 -4.41 -7.11 0.45
N ILE A 11 -4.54 -7.82 -0.68
CA ILE A 11 -3.41 -8.17 -1.55
C ILE A 11 -2.71 -6.89 -2.05
N LYS A 12 -3.45 -5.92 -2.58
CA LYS A 12 -2.89 -4.64 -3.03
C LYS A 12 -2.18 -3.88 -1.91
N HIS A 13 -2.75 -3.90 -0.70
CA HIS A 13 -2.14 -3.28 0.47
C HIS A 13 -0.79 -3.92 0.80
N ALA A 14 -0.73 -5.26 0.84
CA ALA A 14 0.50 -6.00 1.09
C ALA A 14 1.58 -5.71 0.03
N ASP A 15 1.22 -5.64 -1.25
CA ASP A 15 2.14 -5.29 -2.34
C ASP A 15 2.72 -3.88 -2.17
N ILE A 16 1.90 -2.91 -1.75
CA ILE A 16 2.35 -1.54 -1.50
C ILE A 16 3.28 -1.48 -0.28
N GLU A 17 3.00 -2.27 0.77
CA GLU A 17 3.89 -2.37 1.93
C GLU A 17 5.25 -2.96 1.56
N ALA A 18 5.28 -4.04 0.77
CA ALA A 18 6.51 -4.64 0.29
C ALA A 18 7.35 -3.62 -0.52
N ARG A 19 6.73 -2.94 -1.49
CA ARG A 19 7.41 -1.91 -2.30
C ARG A 19 7.90 -0.73 -1.46
N LEU A 20 7.13 -0.31 -0.47
CA LEU A 20 7.53 0.76 0.44
C LEU A 20 8.75 0.34 1.27
N HIS A 21 8.75 -0.89 1.79
CA HIS A 21 9.87 -1.42 2.56
C HIS A 21 11.14 -1.53 1.70
N GLU A 22 11.02 -2.08 0.50
CA GLU A 22 12.12 -2.15 -0.46
C GLU A 22 12.70 -0.77 -0.77
N GLU A 23 11.86 0.22 -1.07
CA GLU A 23 12.32 1.56 -1.40
C GLU A 23 12.98 2.27 -0.21
N GLN A 24 12.45 2.07 1.01
CA GLN A 24 13.05 2.61 2.23
C GLN A 24 14.38 1.96 2.60
N ALA A 25 14.57 0.69 2.23
CA ALA A 25 15.82 -0.05 2.46
C ALA A 25 16.90 0.25 1.42
N ARG A 26 16.56 0.88 0.29
CA ARG A 26 17.53 1.25 -0.75
C ARG A 26 18.45 2.39 -0.28
N PRO A 27 19.76 2.32 -0.53
CA PRO A 27 20.72 3.39 -0.20
C PRO A 27 20.41 4.73 -0.88
N ALA A 28 19.84 4.70 -2.09
CA ALA A 28 19.43 5.88 -2.86
C ALA A 28 17.91 5.93 -3.01
N ARG A 29 17.20 5.95 -1.87
CA ARG A 29 15.73 5.97 -1.82
C ARG A 29 15.13 7.14 -2.61
N ASP A 30 14.07 6.87 -3.35
CA ASP A 30 13.23 7.89 -3.96
C ASP A 30 12.14 8.34 -2.97
N ASP A 31 12.37 9.49 -2.34
CA ASP A 31 11.43 10.07 -1.37
C ASP A 31 10.08 10.46 -2.00
N ALA A 32 10.03 10.77 -3.31
CA ALA A 32 8.76 11.05 -3.99
C ALA A 32 7.95 9.77 -4.16
N MET A 33 8.60 8.68 -4.57
CA MET A 33 7.99 7.35 -4.64
C MET A 33 7.49 6.89 -3.26
N ILE A 34 8.29 7.06 -2.21
CA ILE A 34 7.90 6.74 -0.83
C ILE A 34 6.63 7.50 -0.41
N ARG A 35 6.55 8.81 -0.70
CA ARG A 35 5.37 9.62 -0.38
C ARG A 35 4.14 9.12 -1.12
N GLU A 36 4.26 8.79 -2.40
CA GLU A 36 3.15 8.28 -3.21
C GLU A 36 2.69 6.89 -2.73
N LEU A 37 3.62 5.99 -2.40
CA LEU A 37 3.31 4.68 -1.83
C LEU A 37 2.55 4.80 -0.50
N LYS A 38 2.99 5.70 0.39
CA LYS A 38 2.30 5.96 1.67
C LYS A 38 0.87 6.49 1.48
N LYS A 39 0.65 7.41 0.54
CA LYS A 39 -0.70 7.91 0.21
C LYS A 39 -1.59 6.80 -0.33
N ARG A 40 -1.08 5.96 -1.24
CA ARG A 40 -1.83 4.81 -1.79
C ARG A 40 -2.17 3.80 -0.69
N LYS A 41 -1.22 3.51 0.20
CA LYS A 41 -1.43 2.65 1.38
C LYS A 41 -2.56 3.17 2.26
N LEU A 42 -2.55 4.47 2.58
CA LEU A 42 -3.60 5.09 3.40
C LEU A 42 -4.98 4.94 2.75
N ARG A 43 -5.11 5.27 1.47
CA ARG A 43 -6.38 5.16 0.73
C ARG A 43 -6.95 3.74 0.71
N ILE A 44 -6.10 2.73 0.47
CA ILE A 44 -6.55 1.33 0.47
C ILE A 44 -6.93 0.89 1.88
N LYS A 45 -6.20 1.35 2.91
CA LYS A 45 -6.55 1.07 4.30
C LYS A 45 -7.91 1.67 4.66
N GLU A 46 -8.20 2.89 4.21
CA GLU A 46 -9.51 3.53 4.36
C GLU A 46 -10.61 2.74 3.63
N GLU A 47 -10.36 2.32 2.39
CA GLU A 47 -11.30 1.51 1.60
C GLU A 47 -11.60 0.14 2.24
N ILE A 48 -10.59 -0.54 2.80
CA ILE A 48 -10.76 -1.78 3.56
C ILE A 48 -11.57 -1.54 4.84
N ALA A 49 -11.32 -0.43 5.53
CA ALA A 49 -12.02 -0.05 6.75
C ALA A 49 -13.45 0.45 6.49
N GLY A 50 -13.78 0.79 5.23
CA GLY A 50 -15.05 1.42 4.87
C GLY A 50 -15.18 2.86 5.37
N LEU A 51 -14.05 3.56 5.52
CA LEU A 51 -13.96 4.98 5.89
C LEU A 51 -13.92 5.87 4.63
#